data_AF-A0A7W8BEE4-F1
#
_entry.id   AF-A0A7W8BEE4-F1
#
_cell.length_a   1.000
_cell.length_b   1.000
_cell.length_c   1.000
_cell.angle_alpha   90.00
_cell.angle_beta   90.00
_cell.angle_gamma   90.00
#
_symmetry.space_group_name_H-M   'P 1'
#
loop_
_entity.id
_entity.type
_entity.pdbx_description
1 polymer ?
#
loop_
_entity_poly.entity_id
_entity_poly.type
_entity_poly.pdbx_seq_one_letter_code
_entity_poly.pdbx_strand_id
1 'polypeptide(L)'
;MPAEAPGPGAPTRVRVVDRVPAELVVADRAIALVPLTPRTGEPAEPTALLVHPGVLLTSLVDLFEDVWHEARPLRARAAAAEGPDALDLEVLSLLLSGLTDTSVAKQLGLGLRTVQRRVKRLMELAGVTTRLQLGWHAAERGWTAGP
;
A
#
# COMPACT_ATOMS: atom_id res chain seq x y z
N MET A 1 -36.84 13.49 -11.28
CA MET A 1 -35.69 13.12 -12.12
C MET A 1 -35.20 11.75 -11.67
N PRO A 2 -35.15 10.73 -12.53
CA PRO A 2 -34.68 9.42 -12.12
C PRO A 2 -33.18 9.48 -11.83
N ALA A 3 -32.78 8.96 -10.67
CA ALA A 3 -31.39 8.77 -10.29
C ALA A 3 -30.78 7.69 -11.19
N GLU A 4 -29.83 8.08 -12.02
CA GLU A 4 -29.01 7.16 -12.79
C GLU A 4 -28.13 6.40 -11.80
N ALA A 5 -28.37 5.08 -11.66
CA ALA A 5 -27.53 4.23 -10.83
C ALA A 5 -26.11 4.19 -11.43
N PRO A 6 -25.04 4.36 -10.63
CA PRO A 6 -23.68 4.28 -11.14
C PRO A 6 -23.43 2.87 -11.70
N GLY A 7 -23.01 2.80 -12.97
CA GLY A 7 -22.74 1.55 -13.67
C GLY A 7 -21.62 0.72 -13.00
N PRO A 8 -21.58 -0.60 -13.25
CA PRO A 8 -20.59 -1.47 -12.64
C PRO A 8 -19.22 -1.19 -13.26
N GLY A 9 -18.22 -0.81 -12.44
CA GLY A 9 -16.82 -0.84 -12.90
C GLY A 9 -15.84 0.20 -12.37
N ALA A 10 -16.20 1.08 -11.42
CA ALA A 10 -15.17 1.90 -10.79
C ALA A 10 -14.20 1.02 -9.98
N PRO A 11 -12.87 1.14 -10.17
CA PRO A 11 -11.91 0.31 -9.45
C PRO A 11 -12.01 0.58 -7.94
N THR A 12 -12.17 -0.48 -7.15
CA THR A 12 -12.12 -0.38 -5.68
C THR A 12 -10.74 0.13 -5.26
N ARG A 13 -10.72 1.29 -4.59
CA ARG A 13 -9.51 1.83 -3.99
C ARG A 13 -9.49 1.43 -2.52
N VAL A 14 -8.37 0.88 -2.07
CA VAL A 14 -8.13 0.56 -0.67
C VAL A 14 -6.85 1.26 -0.23
N ARG A 15 -6.84 1.82 0.98
CA ARG A 15 -5.68 2.49 1.57
C ARG A 15 -5.52 2.05 3.03
N VAL A 16 -4.30 2.15 3.57
CA VAL A 16 -3.93 1.77 4.93
C VAL A 16 -3.32 2.96 5.66
N VAL A 17 -3.72 3.13 6.92
CA VAL A 17 -3.14 4.08 7.87
C VAL A 17 -2.83 3.32 9.17
N ASP A 18 -1.81 3.75 9.90
CA ASP A 18 -1.37 3.07 11.14
C ASP A 18 -2.46 3.07 12.23
N ARG A 19 -3.32 4.10 12.23
CA ARG A 19 -4.43 4.23 13.16
C ARG A 19 -5.63 4.88 12.47
N VAL A 20 -6.79 4.22 12.56
CA VAL A 20 -8.08 4.79 12.13
C VAL A 20 -8.70 5.54 13.32
N PRO A 21 -8.93 6.87 13.24
CA PRO A 21 -9.47 7.64 14.37
C PRO A 21 -10.89 7.26 14.78
N ALA A 22 -11.74 6.92 13.81
CA ALA A 22 -13.13 6.50 14.02
C ALA A 22 -13.58 5.58 12.88
N GLU A 23 -14.42 4.58 13.19
CA GLU A 23 -15.10 3.79 12.17
C GLU A 23 -16.22 4.64 11.55
N LEU A 24 -16.23 4.72 10.23
CA LEU A 24 -17.09 5.62 9.48
C LEU A 24 -17.36 5.05 8.09
N VAL A 25 -18.63 5.11 7.67
CA VAL A 25 -19.04 4.85 6.29
C VAL A 25 -19.74 6.10 5.76
N VAL A 26 -19.33 6.59 4.59
CA VAL A 26 -19.94 7.74 3.92
C VAL A 26 -20.48 7.28 2.57
N ALA A 27 -21.72 7.64 2.24
CA ALA A 27 -22.33 7.41 0.93
C ALA A 27 -22.69 8.75 0.27
N ASP A 28 -22.20 8.94 -0.96
CA ASP A 28 -22.47 10.10 -1.84
C ASP A 28 -22.27 11.49 -1.19
N ARG A 29 -21.50 11.56 -0.10
CA ARG A 29 -21.38 12.75 0.77
C ARG A 29 -22.74 13.29 1.26
N ALA A 30 -23.78 12.46 1.26
CA ALA A 30 -25.14 12.82 1.65
C ALA A 30 -25.57 12.19 2.98
N ILE A 31 -24.93 11.09 3.37
CA ILE A 31 -25.21 10.38 4.61
C ILE A 31 -23.96 9.70 5.14
N ALA A 32 -23.83 9.63 6.47
CA ALA A 32 -22.77 8.90 7.14
C ALA A 32 -23.34 7.96 8.19
N LEU A 33 -22.71 6.78 8.34
CA LEU A 33 -22.99 5.81 9.37
C LEU A 33 -21.77 5.66 10.27
N VAL A 34 -21.95 5.86 11.57
CA VAL A 34 -20.91 5.71 12.59
C VAL A 34 -21.31 4.57 13.53
N PRO A 35 -20.61 3.42 13.50
CA PRO A 35 -20.85 2.35 14.46
C PRO A 35 -20.63 2.86 15.89
N LEU A 36 -21.56 2.54 16.79
CA LEU A 36 -21.48 2.86 18.23
C LEU A 36 -20.98 1.66 19.05
N THR A 37 -20.57 0.57 18.38
CA THR A 37 -20.09 -0.64 19.04
C THR A 37 -18.89 -0.31 19.94
N PRO A 38 -18.90 -0.72 21.23
CA PRO A 38 -17.76 -0.53 22.10
C PRO A 38 -16.51 -1.23 21.56
N ARG A 39 -15.35 -0.56 21.66
CA ARG A 39 -14.03 -1.18 21.35
C ARG A 39 -13.65 -2.31 22.32
N THR A 40 -14.36 -2.41 23.45
CA THR A 40 -14.30 -3.48 24.43
C THR A 40 -15.27 -4.57 23.99
N GLY A 41 -14.76 -5.73 23.59
CA GLY A 41 -15.49 -6.83 22.96
C GLY A 41 -16.56 -7.53 23.81
N GLU A 42 -17.41 -6.76 24.50
CA GLU A 42 -18.64 -7.22 25.10
C GLU A 42 -19.71 -7.38 24.00
N PRO A 43 -20.56 -8.41 24.07
CA PRO A 43 -21.67 -8.59 23.15
C PRO A 43 -22.73 -7.51 23.40
N ALA A 44 -22.58 -6.37 22.73
CA ALA A 44 -23.60 -5.32 22.63
C ALA A 44 -24.38 -5.47 21.33
N GLU A 45 -25.67 -5.09 21.35
CA GLU A 45 -26.44 -4.98 20.11
C GLU A 45 -25.74 -3.97 19.18
N PRO A 46 -25.48 -4.35 17.90
CA PRO A 46 -24.79 -3.47 16.96
C PRO A 46 -25.65 -2.24 16.71
N THR A 47 -25.28 -1.14 17.35
CA THR A 47 -25.95 0.15 17.23
C THR A 47 -25.11 1.06 16.36
N ALA A 48 -25.74 1.89 15.53
CA ALA A 48 -25.05 2.87 14.70
C ALA A 48 -25.79 4.20 14.70
N LEU A 49 -25.03 5.29 14.60
CA LEU A 49 -25.56 6.63 14.39
C LEU A 49 -25.64 6.92 12.88
N LEU A 50 -26.82 7.31 12.42
CA LEU A 50 -27.04 7.76 11.05
C LEU A 50 -27.08 9.30 10.99
N VAL A 51 -26.11 9.88 10.30
CA VAL A 51 -25.91 11.33 10.21
C VAL A 51 -26.36 11.83 8.84
N HIS A 52 -27.35 12.71 8.84
CA HIS A 52 -27.94 13.37 7.67
C HIS A 52 -27.23 14.71 7.35
N PRO A 53 -27.54 15.36 6.22
CA PRO A 53 -26.88 16.61 5.82
C PRO A 53 -26.91 17.70 6.89
N GLY A 54 -25.73 18.28 7.15
CA GLY A 54 -25.50 19.29 8.17
C GLY A 54 -24.01 19.37 8.55
N VAL A 55 -23.68 20.25 9.48
CA VAL A 55 -22.28 20.52 9.89
C VAL A 55 -21.57 19.24 10.34
N LEU A 56 -22.24 18.37 11.10
CA LEU A 56 -21.65 17.11 11.57
C LEU A 56 -21.29 16.19 10.39
N LEU A 57 -22.15 16.08 9.37
CA LEU A 57 -21.83 15.28 8.19
C LEU A 57 -20.61 15.86 7.47
N THR A 58 -20.56 17.18 7.28
CA THR A 58 -19.42 17.86 6.66
C THR A 58 -18.13 17.54 7.41
N SER A 59 -18.13 17.66 8.74
CA SER A 59 -16.94 17.35 9.55
C SER A 59 -16.51 15.88 9.47
N LEU A 60 -17.45 14.93 9.36
CA LEU A 60 -17.14 13.51 9.18
C LEU A 60 -16.56 13.23 7.79
N VAL A 61 -17.06 13.89 6.75
CA VAL A 61 -16.51 13.80 5.39
C VAL A 61 -15.10 14.37 5.35
N ASP A 62 -14.87 15.53 5.98
CA ASP A 62 -13.54 16.15 6.05
C ASP A 62 -12.55 15.24 6.79
N LEU A 63 -12.95 14.66 7.93
CA LEU A 63 -12.15 13.67 8.65
C LEU A 63 -11.79 12.47 7.76
N PHE A 64 -12.74 11.96 6.97
CA PHE A 64 -12.47 10.87 6.04
C PHE A 64 -11.44 11.28 4.99
N GLU A 65 -11.61 12.45 4.36
CA GLU A 65 -10.72 12.91 3.29
C GLU A 65 -9.30 13.18 3.79
N ASP A 66 -9.15 13.76 4.99
CA ASP A 66 -7.85 13.99 5.64
C ASP A 66 -7.13 12.66 5.88
N VAL A 67 -7.81 11.70 6.53
CA VAL A 67 -7.25 10.36 6.78
C VAL A 67 -6.96 9.64 5.46
N TRP A 68 -7.82 9.78 4.45
CA TRP A 68 -7.64 9.17 3.14
C TRP A 68 -6.42 9.72 2.39
N HIS A 69 -6.19 11.02 2.49
CA HIS A 69 -5.03 11.70 1.91
C HIS A 69 -3.72 11.24 2.55
N GLU A 70 -3.70 11.11 3.89
CA GLU A 70 -2.54 10.60 4.64
C GLU A 70 -2.29 9.10 4.46
N ALA A 71 -3.35 8.30 4.31
CA ALA A 71 -3.25 6.85 4.15
C ALA A 71 -2.46 6.47 2.89
N ARG A 72 -1.79 5.32 2.90
CA ARG A 72 -1.03 4.80 1.75
C ARG A 72 -1.87 3.77 0.98
N PRO A 73 -1.83 3.72 -0.37
CA PRO A 73 -2.62 2.74 -1.12
C PRO A 73 -2.28 1.29 -0.72
N LEU A 74 -3.31 0.52 -0.35
CA LEU A 74 -3.21 -0.92 -0.14
C LEU A 74 -3.12 -1.56 -1.54
N ARG A 75 -1.90 -1.70 -2.04
CA ARG A 75 -1.66 -2.50 -3.23
C ARG A 75 -1.79 -3.95 -2.79
N ALA A 76 -2.89 -4.60 -3.19
CA ALA A 76 -3.11 -6.02 -2.96
C ALA A 76 -1.80 -6.75 -3.27
N ARG A 77 -1.22 -7.40 -2.26
CA ARG A 77 -0.12 -8.31 -2.49
C ARG A 77 -0.70 -9.37 -3.40
N ALA A 78 -0.39 -9.31 -4.70
CA ALA A 78 -0.71 -10.37 -5.63
C ALA A 78 -0.33 -11.67 -4.91
N ALA A 79 -1.32 -12.53 -4.73
CA ALA A 79 -1.19 -13.76 -3.97
C ALA A 79 0.11 -14.47 -4.39
N ALA A 80 1.03 -14.63 -3.44
CA ALA A 80 2.17 -15.55 -3.50
C ALA A 80 2.90 -15.68 -4.87
N ALA A 81 3.26 -14.58 -5.52
CA ALA A 81 4.40 -14.60 -6.43
C ALA A 81 5.66 -14.41 -5.58
N GLU A 82 6.60 -15.36 -5.63
CA GLU A 82 7.88 -15.33 -4.90
C GLU A 82 8.55 -13.96 -5.01
N GLY A 83 8.54 -13.19 -3.91
CA GLY A 83 9.22 -11.91 -3.84
C GLY A 83 10.75 -12.04 -3.92
N PRO A 84 11.48 -10.92 -3.79
CA PRO A 84 12.92 -10.95 -3.58
C PRO A 84 13.25 -11.83 -2.36
N ASP A 85 14.24 -12.72 -2.50
CA ASP A 85 14.81 -13.41 -1.35
C ASP A 85 15.73 -12.47 -0.55
N ALA A 86 16.25 -12.92 0.61
CA ALA A 86 17.12 -12.08 1.45
C ALA A 86 18.39 -11.62 0.71
N LEU A 87 18.94 -12.46 -0.16
CA LEU A 87 20.16 -12.15 -0.92
C LEU A 87 19.88 -11.16 -2.05
N ASP A 88 18.71 -11.25 -2.69
CA ASP A 88 18.24 -10.28 -3.68
C ASP A 88 18.10 -8.89 -3.04
N LEU A 89 17.55 -8.82 -1.83
CA LEU A 89 17.43 -7.57 -1.07
C LEU A 89 18.80 -6.97 -0.72
N GLU A 90 19.77 -7.82 -0.35
CA GLU A 90 21.14 -7.38 -0.03
C GLU A 90 21.90 -6.89 -1.28
N VAL A 91 21.79 -7.62 -2.40
CA VAL A 91 22.31 -7.18 -3.71
C VAL A 91 21.72 -5.83 -4.09
N LEU A 92 20.40 -5.68 -3.97
CA LEU A 92 19.70 -4.45 -4.35
C LEU A 92 20.09 -3.26 -3.45
N SER A 93 20.21 -3.46 -2.14
CA SER A 93 20.71 -2.44 -1.20
C SER A 93 22.11 -1.94 -1.56
N LEU A 94 23.03 -2.84 -1.92
CA LEU A 94 24.39 -2.44 -2.30
C LEU A 94 24.44 -1.71 -3.64
N LEU A 95 23.61 -2.13 -4.61
CA LEU A 95 23.51 -1.40 -5.88
C LEU A 95 22.93 0.01 -5.68
N LEU A 96 21.94 0.15 -4.80
CA LEU A 96 21.33 1.44 -4.47
C LEU A 96 22.25 2.37 -3.68
N SER A 97 23.21 1.82 -2.93
CA SER A 97 24.28 2.61 -2.31
C SER A 97 25.41 3.00 -3.28
N GLY A 98 25.27 2.66 -4.57
CA GLY A 98 26.16 3.09 -5.64
C GLY A 98 27.27 2.10 -6.01
N LEU A 99 27.24 0.87 -5.47
CA LEU A 99 28.22 -0.14 -5.86
C LEU A 99 27.93 -0.69 -7.26
N THR A 100 29.00 -1.05 -7.97
CA THR A 100 28.90 -1.78 -9.24
C THR A 100 28.63 -3.27 -8.98
N ASP A 101 28.06 -3.99 -9.96
CA ASP A 101 27.86 -5.44 -9.87
C ASP A 101 29.14 -6.20 -9.48
N THR A 102 30.30 -5.74 -9.94
CA THR A 102 31.61 -6.33 -9.60
C THR A 102 31.98 -6.11 -8.13
N SER A 103 31.73 -4.91 -7.60
CA SER A 103 31.94 -4.60 -6.19
C SER A 103 31.00 -5.41 -5.29
N VAL A 104 29.72 -5.50 -5.68
CA VAL A 104 28.71 -6.33 -4.99
C VAL A 104 29.11 -7.80 -4.98
N ALA A 105 29.52 -8.34 -6.14
CA ALA A 105 29.99 -9.71 -6.26
C ALA A 105 31.14 -10.00 -5.30
N LYS A 106 32.13 -9.09 -5.22
CA LYS A 106 33.28 -9.21 -4.31
C LYS A 106 32.85 -9.15 -2.84
N GLN A 107 31.95 -8.23 -2.48
CA GLN A 107 31.50 -8.02 -1.11
C GLN A 107 30.68 -9.20 -0.58
N LEU A 108 29.83 -9.80 -1.43
CA LEU A 108 28.96 -10.92 -1.07
C LEU A 108 29.58 -12.30 -1.33
N GLY A 109 30.83 -12.36 -1.82
CA GLY A 109 31.47 -13.63 -2.19
C GLY A 109 30.78 -14.37 -3.34
N LEU A 110 30.10 -13.65 -4.23
CA LEU A 110 29.34 -14.19 -5.35
C LEU A 110 30.11 -14.05 -6.68
N GLY A 111 29.76 -14.88 -7.66
CA GLY A 111 30.18 -14.66 -9.04
C GLY A 111 29.43 -13.48 -9.70
N LEU A 112 30.10 -12.71 -10.57
CA LEU A 112 29.49 -11.58 -11.29
C LEU A 112 28.21 -11.98 -12.05
N ARG A 113 28.22 -13.13 -12.73
CA ARG A 113 27.03 -13.65 -13.42
C ARG A 113 25.86 -13.92 -12.47
N THR A 114 26.14 -14.33 -11.23
CA THR A 114 25.09 -14.56 -10.22
C THR A 114 24.42 -13.25 -9.84
N VAL A 115 25.20 -12.19 -9.60
CA VAL A 115 24.67 -10.85 -9.32
C VAL A 115 23.82 -10.36 -10.50
N GLN A 116 24.35 -10.43 -11.72
CA GLN A 116 23.62 -10.00 -12.92
C GLN A 116 22.32 -10.77 -13.16
N ARG A 117 22.33 -12.10 -12.94
CA ARG A 117 21.12 -12.94 -13.05
C ARG A 117 20.08 -12.54 -12.00
N ARG A 118 20.50 -12.27 -10.77
CA ARG A 118 19.61 -11.81 -9.69
C ARG A 118 19.00 -10.45 -9.99
N VAL A 119 19.80 -9.48 -10.46
CA VAL A 119 19.29 -8.18 -10.90
C VAL A 119 18.27 -8.32 -12.03
N LYS A 120 18.55 -9.18 -13.01
CA LYS A 120 17.60 -9.45 -14.11
C LYS A 120 16.27 -10.03 -13.58
N ARG A 121 16.35 -11.03 -12.69
CA ARG A 121 15.16 -11.59 -12.02
C ARG A 121 14.38 -10.51 -11.26
N LEU A 122 15.06 -9.62 -10.55
CA LEU A 122 14.42 -8.52 -9.82
C LEU A 122 13.72 -7.53 -10.76
N MET A 123 14.31 -7.26 -11.92
CA MET A 123 13.67 -6.43 -12.96
C MET A 123 12.42 -7.11 -13.52
N GLU A 124 12.48 -8.43 -13.78
CA GLU A 124 11.34 -9.23 -14.22
C GLU A 124 10.22 -9.24 -13.16
N LEU A 125 10.55 -9.46 -11.89
CA LEU A 125 9.61 -9.42 -10.76
C LEU A 125 8.99 -8.03 -10.58
N ALA A 126 9.77 -6.98 -10.78
CA ALA A 126 9.31 -5.60 -10.69
C ALA A 126 8.52 -5.15 -11.93
N GLY A 127 8.54 -5.92 -13.03
CA GLY A 127 7.92 -5.54 -14.30
C GLY A 127 8.59 -4.34 -14.97
N VAL A 128 9.90 -4.16 -14.78
CA VAL A 128 10.67 -3.02 -15.27
C VAL A 128 11.78 -3.45 -16.21
N THR A 129 12.24 -2.53 -17.06
CA THR A 129 13.25 -2.82 -18.08
C THR A 129 14.57 -2.08 -17.86
N THR A 130 14.63 -1.18 -16.88
CA THR A 130 15.86 -0.45 -16.52
C THR A 130 16.18 -0.59 -15.04
N ARG A 131 17.48 -0.50 -14.71
CA ARG A 131 17.96 -0.51 -13.33
C ARG A 131 17.49 0.71 -12.53
N LEU A 132 17.33 1.86 -13.19
CA LEU A 132 16.80 3.07 -12.57
C LEU A 132 15.34 2.86 -12.15
N GLN A 133 14.51 2.28 -13.02
CA GLN A 133 13.14 1.90 -12.68
C GLN A 133 13.10 0.83 -11.59
N LEU A 134 14.04 -0.13 -11.60
CA LEU A 134 14.16 -1.10 -10.50
C LEU A 134 14.45 -0.40 -9.18
N GLY A 135 15.35 0.58 -9.16
CA GLY A 135 15.64 1.34 -7.95
C GLY A 135 14.46 2.18 -7.46
N TRP A 136 13.74 2.84 -8.36
CA TRP A 136 12.48 3.53 -8.04
C TRP A 136 11.44 2.56 -7.45
N HIS A 137 11.26 1.41 -8.10
CA HIS A 137 10.35 0.36 -7.65
C HIS A 137 10.73 -0.18 -6.27
N ALA A 138 12.03 -0.37 -6.03
CA ALA A 138 12.57 -0.84 -4.77
C ALA A 138 12.30 0.13 -3.62
N ALA A 139 12.49 1.44 -3.86
CA ALA A 139 12.17 2.49 -2.90
C ALA A 139 10.66 2.56 -2.60
N GLU A 140 9.81 2.43 -3.62
CA GLU A 140 8.34 2.42 -3.43
C GLU A 140 7.84 1.19 -2.65
N ARG A 141 8.50 0.03 -2.79
CA ARG A 141 8.04 -1.25 -2.21
C ARG A 141 8.85 -1.73 -1.00
N GLY A 142 9.83 -0.96 -0.54
CA GLY A 142 10.72 -1.36 0.57
C GLY A 142 11.55 -2.60 0.25
N TRP A 143 11.99 -2.77 -1.00
CA TRP A 143 12.87 -3.88 -1.41
C TRP A 143 14.33 -3.55 -1.11
N THR A 144 14.63 -3.28 0.15
CA THR A 144 15.99 -3.09 0.64
C THR A 144 16.14 -3.93 1.89
N ALA A 145 17.31 -4.55 2.08
CA ALA A 145 17.66 -5.04 3.41
C ALA A 145 17.55 -3.85 4.37
N GLY A 146 16.69 -3.96 5.38
CA GLY A 146 16.61 -2.96 6.45
C GLY A 146 17.96 -2.83 7.16
N PRO A 147 18.17 -1.75 7.93
CA PRO A 147 19.32 -1.68 8.83
C PRO A 147 19.40 -2.89 9.76
#